data_AF-A0AAQ4DVX9-F1
#
_entry.id   AF-A0AAQ4DVX9-F1
#
_cell.length_a   1.000
_cell.length_b   1.000
_cell.length_c   1.000
_cell.angle_alpha   90.00
_cell.angle_beta   90.00
_cell.angle_gamma   90.00
#
_symmetry.space_group_name_H-M   'P 1'
#
loop_
_entity.id
_entity.type
_entity.pdbx_description
1 polymer ?
#
loop_
_entity_poly.entity_id
_entity_poly.type
_entity_poly.pdbx_seq_one_letter_code
_entity_poly.pdbx_strand_id
1 'polypeptide(L)'
;MAMFRTLLVLKQLQTRVRRHWVRPVWQNRAEESEYFTAMQLMKNGDESLFHKYYRMSPEIFDMLHSMADEKLSKQWLCRDPISSGERLALTLRYLSSGMPIPDVAMAFRIGIETAREAIHLTCQVLWDVLSPLYMKPPTESEWRDIAA
;
A
#
# COMPACT_ATOMS: atom_id res chain seq x y z
N MET A 1 34.65 -8.49 22.09
CA MET A 1 33.20 -8.24 22.27
C MET A 1 32.83 -6.78 22.59
N ALA A 2 33.72 -5.93 23.12
CA ALA A 2 33.40 -4.53 23.47
C ALA A 2 33.08 -3.62 22.27
N MET A 3 33.74 -3.83 21.13
CA MET A 3 33.64 -2.96 19.94
C MET A 3 32.25 -2.97 19.26
N PHE A 4 31.54 -4.10 19.32
CA PHE A 4 30.18 -4.22 18.76
C PHE A 4 29.14 -3.42 19.57
N ARG A 5 29.25 -3.40 20.90
CA ARG A 5 28.36 -2.61 21.76
C ARG A 5 28.55 -1.11 21.54
N THR A 6 29.79 -0.65 21.41
CA THR A 6 30.08 0.77 21.13
C THR A 6 29.57 1.20 19.76
N LEU A 7 29.73 0.37 18.72
CA LEU A 7 29.15 0.65 17.40
C LEU A 7 27.62 0.74 17.44
N LEU A 8 26.96 -0.13 18.21
CA LEU A 8 25.50 -0.15 18.35
C LEU A 8 24.99 1.11 19.08
N VAL A 9 25.68 1.52 20.15
CA VAL A 9 25.41 2.77 20.88
C VAL A 9 25.66 4.00 20.01
N LEU A 10 26.75 4.06 19.26
CA LEU A 10 27.03 5.17 18.33
C LEU A 10 25.97 5.27 17.22
N LYS A 11 25.48 4.13 16.71
CA LYS A 11 24.39 4.08 15.73
C LYS A 11 23.04 4.54 16.31
N GLN A 12 22.78 4.24 17.58
CA GLN A 12 21.62 4.74 18.33
C GLN A 12 21.71 6.25 18.60
N LEU A 13 22.89 6.76 18.95
CA LEU A 13 23.14 8.21 19.17
C LEU A 13 23.20 9.02 17.86
N GLN A 14 23.47 8.37 16.72
CA GLN A 14 23.37 8.96 15.38
C GLN A 14 21.94 9.02 14.83
N THR A 15 20.93 8.61 15.60
CA THR A 15 19.54 8.81 15.20
C THR A 15 19.28 10.30 15.12
N ARG A 16 19.26 10.84 13.90
CA ARG A 16 18.97 12.24 13.65
C ARG A 16 17.65 12.59 14.29
N VAL A 17 17.65 13.53 15.23
CA VAL A 17 16.41 14.11 15.78
C VAL A 17 15.58 14.58 14.59
N ARG A 18 14.39 14.00 14.47
CA ARG A 18 13.51 14.26 13.33
C ARG A 18 13.04 15.71 13.39
N ARG A 19 13.49 16.55 12.45
CA ARG A 19 13.10 17.98 12.38
C ARG A 19 11.59 18.18 12.29
N HIS A 20 10.91 17.30 11.55
CA HIS A 20 9.46 17.36 11.36
C HIS A 20 8.85 15.97 11.45
N TRP A 21 7.86 15.78 12.31
CA TRP A 21 7.10 14.52 12.34
C TRP A 21 6.38 14.28 11.01
N VAL A 22 5.64 15.28 10.50
CA VAL A 22 5.14 15.33 9.12
C VAL A 22 5.72 16.59 8.48
N ARG A 23 6.22 16.49 7.24
CA ARG A 23 6.73 17.70 6.57
C ARG A 23 5.54 18.64 6.30
N PRO A 24 5.69 19.97 6.43
CA PRO A 24 4.61 20.92 6.19
C PRO A 24 3.90 20.74 4.85
N VAL A 25 4.66 20.45 3.79
CA VAL A 25 4.13 20.17 2.43
C VAL A 25 3.21 18.94 2.33
N TRP A 26 3.21 18.06 3.33
CA TRP A 26 2.41 16.84 3.38
C TRP A 26 1.24 16.93 4.37
N GLN A 27 0.96 18.10 4.94
CA GLN A 27 -0.14 18.28 5.90
C GLN A 27 -1.50 18.13 5.22
N ASN A 28 -1.66 18.68 4.02
CA ASN A 28 -2.91 18.61 3.23
C ASN A 28 -3.04 17.29 2.45
N ARG A 29 -2.77 16.15 3.10
CA ARG A 29 -2.86 14.83 2.43
C ARG A 29 -4.30 14.53 1.96
N ALA A 30 -5.29 14.84 2.79
CA ALA A 30 -6.70 14.55 2.52
C ALA A 30 -7.27 15.33 1.32
N GLU A 31 -6.62 16.41 0.90
CA GLU A 31 -7.11 17.28 -0.18
C GLU A 31 -6.27 17.14 -1.45
N GLU A 32 -4.97 16.84 -1.31
CA GLU A 32 -4.03 17.03 -2.41
C GLU A 32 -3.18 15.77 -2.70
N SER A 33 -3.41 14.63 -2.03
CA SER A 33 -2.75 13.38 -2.41
C SER A 33 -3.33 12.79 -3.68
N GLU A 34 -2.57 11.94 -4.37
CA GLU A 34 -3.04 11.24 -5.57
C GLU A 34 -4.36 10.48 -5.34
N TYR A 35 -4.56 9.91 -4.15
CA TYR A 35 -5.77 9.17 -3.81
C TYR A 35 -7.02 10.05 -3.77
N PHE A 36 -6.94 11.25 -3.18
CA PHE A 36 -8.08 12.16 -3.05
C PHE A 36 -8.29 13.04 -4.29
N THR A 37 -7.28 13.14 -5.16
CA THR A 37 -7.32 13.97 -6.37
C THR A 37 -7.40 13.13 -7.64
N ALA A 38 -6.25 12.85 -8.28
CA ALA A 38 -6.16 12.23 -9.58
C ALA A 38 -6.89 10.88 -9.64
N MET A 39 -6.80 10.06 -8.60
CA MET A 39 -7.54 8.79 -8.55
C MET A 39 -9.05 9.00 -8.60
N GLN A 40 -9.61 9.95 -7.86
CA GLN A 40 -11.06 10.21 -7.88
C GLN A 40 -11.52 10.73 -9.24
N LEU A 41 -10.72 11.59 -9.88
CA LEU A 41 -10.99 12.08 -11.23
C LEU A 41 -10.99 10.93 -12.25
N MET A 42 -10.00 10.03 -12.18
CA MET A 42 -9.96 8.84 -13.04
C MET A 42 -11.15 7.92 -12.76
N LYS A 43 -11.42 7.63 -11.48
CA LYS A 43 -12.47 6.72 -11.05
C LYS A 43 -13.87 7.16 -11.52
N ASN A 44 -14.15 8.46 -11.48
CA ASN A 44 -15.47 9.01 -11.80
C ASN A 44 -15.62 9.53 -13.24
N GLY A 45 -14.51 9.78 -13.94
CA GLY A 45 -14.53 10.49 -15.23
C GLY A 45 -13.84 9.77 -16.38
N ASP A 46 -12.90 8.85 -16.12
CA ASP A 46 -12.17 8.13 -17.17
C ASP A 46 -11.74 6.73 -16.68
N GLU A 47 -12.65 5.77 -16.84
CA GLU A 47 -12.42 4.37 -16.50
C GLU A 47 -11.23 3.76 -17.25
N SER A 48 -11.01 4.17 -18.51
CA SER A 48 -9.90 3.64 -19.32
C SER A 48 -8.55 4.04 -18.74
N LEU A 49 -8.45 5.28 -18.26
CA LEU A 49 -7.26 5.78 -17.60
C LEU A 49 -7.10 5.16 -16.21
N PHE A 50 -8.19 4.97 -15.46
CA PHE A 50 -8.17 4.25 -14.19
C PHE A 50 -7.62 2.82 -14.38
N HIS A 51 -8.12 2.09 -15.37
CA HIS A 51 -7.66 0.75 -15.71
C HIS A 51 -6.19 0.74 -16.13
N LYS A 52 -5.74 1.73 -16.91
CA LYS A 52 -4.31 1.87 -17.25
C LYS A 52 -3.44 2.08 -16.00
N TYR A 53 -3.94 2.84 -15.02
CA TYR A 53 -3.21 3.16 -13.78
C TYR A 53 -3.20 2.00 -12.77
N TYR A 54 -4.33 1.34 -12.55
CA TYR A 54 -4.52 0.36 -11.48
C TYR A 54 -4.67 -1.09 -11.97
N ARG A 55 -4.71 -1.32 -13.29
CA ARG A 55 -4.85 -2.63 -13.95
C ARG A 55 -6.14 -3.37 -13.59
N MET A 56 -7.18 -2.62 -13.24
CA MET A 56 -8.52 -3.11 -12.93
C MET A 56 -9.53 -1.97 -13.11
N SER A 57 -10.82 -2.30 -13.25
CA SER A 57 -11.89 -1.30 -13.27
C SER A 57 -12.14 -0.74 -11.85
N PRO A 58 -12.79 0.42 -11.73
CA PRO A 58 -13.27 0.97 -10.46
C PRO A 58 -14.07 -0.01 -9.61
N GLU A 59 -14.94 -0.81 -10.23
CA GLU A 59 -15.82 -1.76 -9.56
C GLU A 59 -15.01 -2.92 -8.97
N ILE A 60 -14.02 -3.42 -9.71
CA ILE A 60 -13.11 -4.45 -9.21
C ILE A 60 -12.23 -3.90 -8.08
N PHE A 61 -11.81 -2.64 -8.17
CA PHE A 61 -11.10 -1.97 -7.07
C PHE A 61 -11.97 -1.93 -5.81
N ASP A 62 -13.23 -1.49 -5.93
CA ASP A 62 -14.14 -1.38 -4.79
C ASP A 62 -14.50 -2.74 -4.18
N MET A 63 -14.70 -3.74 -5.04
CA MET A 63 -14.88 -5.13 -4.62
C MET A 63 -13.65 -5.62 -3.85
N LEU A 64 -12.45 -5.46 -4.41
CA LEU A 64 -11.21 -5.86 -3.76
C LEU A 64 -11.00 -5.14 -2.42
N HIS A 65 -11.30 -3.84 -2.38
CA HIS A 65 -11.22 -3.05 -1.17
C HIS A 65 -12.17 -3.58 -0.11
N SER A 66 -13.44 -3.84 -0.45
CA SER A 66 -14.43 -4.39 0.49
C SER A 66 -13.99 -5.72 1.14
N MET A 67 -13.27 -6.58 0.40
CA MET A 67 -12.77 -7.85 0.92
C MET A 67 -11.61 -7.68 1.91
N ALA A 68 -10.81 -6.63 1.74
CA ALA A 68 -9.60 -6.37 2.52
C ALA A 68 -9.78 -5.27 3.59
N ASP A 69 -10.89 -4.53 3.55
CA ASP A 69 -11.10 -3.27 4.29
C ASP A 69 -10.86 -3.40 5.79
N GLU A 70 -11.47 -4.43 6.40
CA GLU A 70 -11.37 -4.69 7.84
C GLU A 70 -9.91 -4.89 8.28
N LYS A 71 -9.13 -5.65 7.50
CA LYS A 71 -7.73 -5.97 7.81
C LYS A 71 -6.77 -4.81 7.50
N LEU A 72 -7.12 -3.95 6.54
CA LEU A 72 -6.31 -2.78 6.18
C LEU A 72 -6.57 -1.56 7.06
N SER A 73 -7.75 -1.49 7.65
CA SER A 73 -8.18 -0.40 8.52
C SER A 73 -7.28 -0.26 9.74
N LYS A 74 -6.95 0.98 10.09
CA LYS A 74 -6.17 1.30 11.30
C LYS A 74 -6.98 2.23 12.19
N GLN A 75 -6.86 2.00 13.49
CA GLN A 75 -7.46 2.86 14.49
C GLN A 75 -6.74 4.20 14.56
N TRP A 76 -7.50 5.24 14.87
CA TRP A 76 -6.94 6.51 15.26
C TRP A 76 -6.24 6.35 16.61
N LEU A 77 -4.96 6.71 16.67
CA LEU A 77 -4.18 6.68 17.91
C LEU A 77 -3.69 8.09 18.25
N CYS A 78 -2.68 8.55 17.54
CA CYS A 78 -2.04 9.86 17.74
C CYS A 78 -2.12 10.77 16.52
N ARG A 79 -2.57 10.26 15.38
CA ARG A 79 -2.72 10.96 14.11
C ARG A 79 -3.77 10.28 13.26
N ASP A 80 -4.24 11.02 12.26
CA ASP A 80 -5.07 10.47 11.21
C ASP A 80 -4.35 9.33 10.47
N PRO A 81 -4.85 8.08 10.58
CA PRO A 81 -4.28 6.96 9.87
C PRO A 81 -4.50 7.13 8.36
N ILE A 82 -3.60 6.55 7.57
CA ILE A 82 -3.86 6.37 6.13
C ILE A 82 -5.05 5.40 6.04
N SER A 83 -6.11 5.81 5.36
CA SER A 83 -7.32 4.99 5.19
C SER A 83 -7.00 3.67 4.50
N SER A 84 -7.85 2.66 4.69
CA SER A 84 -7.73 1.36 4.03
C SER A 84 -7.72 1.49 2.51
N GLY A 85 -8.59 2.35 1.95
CA GLY A 85 -8.64 2.64 0.53
C GLY A 85 -7.36 3.30 0.00
N GLU A 86 -6.82 4.29 0.72
CA GLU A 86 -5.53 4.91 0.38
C GLU A 86 -4.38 3.89 0.39
N ARG A 87 -4.35 3.00 1.38
CA ARG A 87 -3.32 1.93 1.47
C ARG A 87 -3.40 0.97 0.30
N LEU A 88 -4.61 0.57 -0.07
CA LEU A 88 -4.83 -0.30 -1.22
C LEU A 88 -4.39 0.39 -2.51
N ALA A 89 -4.84 1.62 -2.75
CA ALA A 89 -4.47 2.40 -3.93
C ALA A 89 -2.96 2.63 -4.03
N LEU A 90 -2.31 3.01 -2.93
CA LEU A 90 -0.85 3.17 -2.85
C LEU A 90 -0.14 1.88 -3.27
N THR A 91 -0.61 0.75 -2.76
CA THR A 91 -0.01 -0.57 -3.02
C THR A 91 -0.22 -1.01 -4.46
N LEU A 92 -1.45 -0.89 -4.98
CA LEU A 92 -1.75 -1.23 -6.37
C LEU A 92 -0.99 -0.32 -7.33
N ARG A 93 -0.85 0.97 -7.03
CA ARG A 93 -0.05 1.90 -7.82
C ARG A 93 1.41 1.46 -7.87
N TYR A 94 1.97 1.04 -6.74
CA TYR A 94 3.34 0.50 -6.70
C TYR A 94 3.48 -0.77 -7.55
N LEU A 95 2.57 -1.74 -7.37
CA LEU A 95 2.60 -3.01 -8.10
C LEU A 95 2.36 -2.86 -9.61
N SER A 96 1.49 -1.92 -10.03
CA SER A 96 1.13 -1.72 -11.43
C SER A 96 2.14 -0.91 -12.23
N SER A 97 2.85 0.01 -11.57
CA SER A 97 3.77 0.95 -12.21
C SER A 97 5.23 0.50 -12.21
N GLY A 98 5.63 -0.34 -11.25
CA GLY A 98 7.04 -0.70 -11.04
C GLY A 98 7.91 0.46 -10.55
N MET A 99 7.30 1.57 -10.12
CA MET A 99 8.01 2.75 -9.64
C MET A 99 8.71 2.49 -8.29
N PRO A 100 9.83 3.18 -8.01
CA PRO A 100 10.42 3.18 -6.67
C PRO A 100 9.43 3.67 -5.60
N ILE A 101 9.45 3.04 -4.42
CA ILE A 101 8.62 3.43 -3.27
C ILE A 101 8.71 4.94 -2.95
N PRO A 102 9.87 5.61 -2.99
CA PRO A 102 9.94 7.05 -2.72
C PRO A 102 9.05 7.90 -3.63
N ASP A 103 8.94 7.54 -4.91
CA ASP A 103 8.16 8.31 -5.89
C ASP A 103 6.66 8.12 -5.65
N VAL A 104 6.24 6.88 -5.39
CA VAL A 104 4.84 6.58 -5.04
C VAL A 104 4.49 7.24 -3.69
N ALA A 105 5.38 7.17 -2.70
CA ALA A 105 5.18 7.82 -1.40
C ALA A 105 5.04 9.34 -1.54
N MET A 106 5.81 9.96 -2.45
CA MET A 106 5.72 11.38 -2.76
C MET A 106 4.36 11.75 -3.36
N ALA A 107 3.87 11.00 -4.34
CA ALA A 107 2.56 11.24 -4.96
C ALA A 107 1.39 11.12 -3.97
N PHE A 108 1.47 10.16 -3.06
CA PHE A 108 0.47 9.95 -2.01
C PHE A 108 0.71 10.81 -0.76
N ARG A 109 1.77 11.62 -0.72
CA ARG A 109 2.13 12.51 0.42
C ARG A 109 2.35 11.75 1.72
N ILE A 110 2.96 10.57 1.62
CA ILE A 110 3.22 9.65 2.74
C ILE A 110 4.74 9.58 2.98
N GLY A 111 5.14 9.44 4.25
CA GLY A 111 6.55 9.21 4.58
C GLY A 111 7.05 7.89 4.00
N ILE A 112 8.26 7.86 3.43
CA ILE A 112 8.81 6.71 2.70
C ILE A 112 8.72 5.39 3.50
N GLU A 113 9.12 5.40 4.77
CA GLU A 113 9.04 4.21 5.63
C GLU A 113 7.60 3.77 5.89
N THR A 114 6.69 4.73 6.08
CA THR A 114 5.26 4.43 6.25
C THR A 114 4.65 3.87 4.97
N ALA A 115 5.04 4.37 3.79
CA ALA A 115 4.60 3.83 2.51
C ALA A 115 5.14 2.41 2.32
N ARG A 116 6.42 2.15 2.63
CA ARG A 116 7.01 0.81 2.58
C ARG A 116 6.26 -0.18 3.47
N GLU A 117 6.00 0.21 4.72
CA GLU A 117 5.24 -0.62 5.66
C GLU A 117 3.81 -0.87 5.16
N ALA A 118 3.12 0.18 4.68
CA ALA A 118 1.78 0.07 4.12
C ALA A 118 1.74 -0.89 2.92
N ILE A 119 2.67 -0.77 1.98
CA ILE A 119 2.78 -1.65 0.81
C ILE A 119 2.99 -3.11 1.26
N HIS A 120 3.94 -3.35 2.16
CA HIS A 120 4.24 -4.70 2.63
C HIS A 120 3.04 -5.36 3.34
N LEU A 121 2.44 -4.65 4.29
CA LEU A 121 1.26 -5.14 5.02
C LEU A 121 0.07 -5.35 4.10
N THR A 122 -0.13 -4.46 3.12
CA THR A 122 -1.23 -4.59 2.17
C THR A 122 -1.04 -5.81 1.27
N CYS A 123 0.17 -6.05 0.76
CA CYS A 123 0.47 -7.28 0.00
C CYS A 123 0.18 -8.55 0.82
N GLN A 124 0.55 -8.57 2.11
CA GLN A 124 0.25 -9.69 2.98
C GLN A 124 -1.27 -9.88 3.16
N VAL A 125 -2.00 -8.80 3.44
CA VAL A 125 -3.46 -8.85 3.58
C VAL A 125 -4.12 -9.34 2.29
N LEU A 126 -3.68 -8.85 1.13
CA LEU A 126 -4.17 -9.29 -0.17
C LEU A 126 -3.92 -10.79 -0.39
N TRP A 127 -2.74 -11.27 -0.04
CA TRP A 127 -2.43 -12.70 -0.11
C TRP A 127 -3.36 -13.53 0.79
N ASP A 128 -3.52 -13.12 2.06
CA ASP A 128 -4.33 -13.84 3.04
C ASP A 128 -5.82 -13.87 2.67
N VAL A 129 -6.31 -12.84 1.99
CA VAL A 129 -7.71 -12.71 1.55
C VAL A 129 -7.96 -13.44 0.23
N LEU A 130 -7.06 -13.29 -0.76
CA LEU A 130 -7.28 -13.77 -2.12
C LEU A 130 -6.77 -15.19 -2.37
N SER A 131 -5.64 -15.59 -1.76
CA SER A 131 -5.06 -16.91 -2.02
C SER A 131 -6.02 -18.08 -1.73
N PRO A 132 -6.85 -18.06 -0.67
CA PRO A 132 -7.79 -19.15 -0.42
C PRO A 132 -8.93 -19.20 -1.43
N LEU A 133 -9.19 -18.12 -2.16
CA LEU A 133 -10.29 -18.02 -3.13
C LEU A 133 -9.85 -18.36 -4.55
N TYR A 134 -8.65 -17.90 -4.93
CA TYR A 134 -8.18 -17.93 -6.32
C TYR A 134 -6.93 -18.79 -6.55
N MET A 135 -6.26 -19.25 -5.49
CA MET A 135 -5.04 -20.07 -5.58
C MET A 135 -5.16 -21.38 -4.77
N LYS A 136 -6.35 -21.98 -4.74
CA LYS A 136 -6.53 -23.30 -4.12
C LYS A 136 -5.68 -24.33 -4.88
N PRO A 137 -4.98 -25.24 -4.19
CA PRO A 137 -4.27 -26.32 -4.86
C PRO A 137 -5.29 -27.18 -5.62
N PRO A 138 -4.99 -27.56 -6.88
CA PRO A 138 -5.89 -28.44 -7.62
C PRO A 138 -6.03 -29.79 -6.91
N THR A 139 -7.25 -30.33 -6.94
CA THR A 139 -7.58 -31.67 -6.47
C THR A 139 -7.00 -32.73 -7.40
N GLU A 140 -6.90 -33.98 -6.93
CA GLU A 140 -6.38 -35.08 -7.76
C GLU A 140 -7.18 -35.25 -9.06
N SER A 141 -8.50 -35.06 -9.02
CA SER A 141 -9.34 -35.09 -10.23
C SER A 141 -8.99 -33.96 -11.19
N GLU A 142 -8.85 -32.73 -10.70
CA GLU A 142 -8.46 -31.58 -11.54
C GLU A 142 -7.04 -31.77 -12.12
N TRP A 143 -6.12 -32.36 -11.35
CA TRP A 143 -4.80 -32.74 -11.85
C TRP A 143 -4.87 -33.77 -12.98
N ARG A 144 -5.73 -34.78 -12.87
CA ARG A 144 -5.93 -35.78 -13.93
C ARG A 144 -6.49 -35.15 -15.20
N ASP A 145 -7.41 -34.19 -15.07
CA ASP A 145 -7.99 -33.48 -16.22
C ASP A 145 -6.97 -32.55 -16.91
N ILE A 146 -6.07 -31.91 -16.16
CA ILE A 146 -5.00 -31.05 -16.73
C ILE A 146 -3.93 -31.88 -17.46
N ALA A 147 -3.66 -33.11 -16.98
CA ALA A 147 -2.62 -33.98 -17.52
C ALA A 147 -3.07 -34.81 -18.75
N ALA A 148 -4.37 -34.84 -19.03
CA ALA A 148 -4.97 -35.54 -20.18
C ALA A 148 -4.84 -34.73 -21.48
#